data_AF-A0A267F260-F1
#
_entry.id   AF-A0A267F260-F1
#
_cell.length_a   1.000
_cell.length_b   1.000
_cell.length_c   1.000
_cell.angle_alpha   90.00
_cell.angle_beta   90.00
_cell.angle_gamma   90.00
#
_symmetry.space_group_name_H-M   'P 1'
#
loop_
_entity.id
_entity.type
_entity.pdbx_description
1 polymer ?
#
loop_
_entity_poly.entity_id
_entity_poly.type
_entity_poly.pdbx_seq_one_letter_code
_entity_poly.pdbx_strand_id
1 'polypeptide(L)'
;MKNFCYFFVVCCCAICIAEPTDDIRQLLFSIRSGVNVSPLQEWLHGRSQYYGSRLDAIPDVYRSSMLDDFNSRLKLFKSLNLIVVAMLKSEQIVASATFNISDRRNQVDLVNWFAPDRLVDTKPFWIGKGPFIDFGVEGFQWPSDKQHRGDWATITRTFYIHKGHRTCQTDSGLMGVIEEGKEYCDWSDKAPGQPPIFYYAKNDASYESSLDFADQLIVYLK
;
A
#
# COMPACT_ATOMS: atom_id res chain seq x y z
N MET A 1 17.79 -49.22 26.87
CA MET A 1 16.39 -49.46 26.46
C MET A 1 15.99 -48.37 25.49
N LYS A 2 15.42 -48.77 24.35
CA LYS A 2 15.21 -47.98 23.14
C LYS A 2 14.05 -46.99 23.34
N ASN A 3 14.20 -45.74 22.93
CA ASN A 3 13.06 -44.86 22.69
C ASN A 3 13.01 -44.48 21.20
N PHE A 4 11.80 -44.64 20.67
CA PHE A 4 11.42 -44.64 19.27
C PHE A 4 11.50 -43.25 18.63
N CYS A 5 12.05 -43.19 17.41
CA CYS A 5 11.76 -42.12 16.46
C CYS A 5 10.39 -42.39 15.83
N TYR A 6 9.45 -41.45 15.95
CA TYR A 6 8.27 -41.39 15.09
C TYR A 6 8.53 -40.42 13.94
N PHE A 7 8.59 -40.96 12.71
CA PHE A 7 8.49 -40.19 11.48
C PHE A 7 7.03 -39.82 11.28
N PHE A 8 6.69 -38.54 11.40
CA PHE A 8 5.44 -38.02 10.85
C PHE A 8 5.70 -37.60 9.40
N VAL A 9 5.12 -38.36 8.48
CA VAL A 9 4.93 -37.95 7.08
C VAL A 9 3.86 -36.88 7.08
N VAL A 10 4.24 -35.62 6.90
CA VAL A 10 3.27 -34.54 6.65
C VAL A 10 3.27 -34.25 5.16
N CYS A 11 2.11 -34.51 4.57
CA CYS A 11 1.74 -34.15 3.21
C CYS A 11 1.84 -32.62 3.05
N CYS A 12 2.79 -32.15 2.24
CA CYS A 12 2.86 -30.74 1.84
C CYS A 12 1.69 -30.41 0.88
N CYS A 13 0.51 -30.16 1.43
CA CYS A 13 -0.37 -29.16 0.82
C CYS A 13 0.31 -27.82 1.04
N ALA A 14 0.69 -27.15 -0.05
CA ALA A 14 1.17 -25.77 -0.02
C ALA A 14 0.05 -24.86 0.47
N ILE A 15 -0.05 -24.73 1.80
CA ILE A 15 -0.77 -23.64 2.43
C ILE A 15 -0.01 -22.38 2.02
N CYS A 16 -0.65 -21.47 1.30
CA CYS A 16 -0.15 -20.11 1.15
C CYS A 16 -0.11 -19.50 2.55
N ILE A 17 1.03 -19.62 3.24
CA ILE A 17 1.23 -19.02 4.55
C ILE A 17 1.23 -17.50 4.30
N ALA A 18 0.18 -16.83 4.76
CA ALA A 18 0.11 -15.38 4.83
C ALA A 18 1.38 -14.89 5.55
N GLU A 19 2.05 -13.87 5.00
CA GLU A 19 3.24 -13.34 5.67
C GLU A 19 2.82 -12.69 6.99
N PRO A 20 3.41 -13.12 8.12
CA PRO A 20 3.12 -12.50 9.39
C PRO A 20 3.62 -11.05 9.39
N THR A 21 2.87 -10.18 10.06
CA THR A 21 3.26 -8.79 10.36
C THR A 21 4.52 -8.68 11.22
N ASP A 22 5.08 -9.82 11.66
CA ASP A 22 6.30 -9.94 12.48
C ASP A 22 7.57 -9.41 11.79
N ASP A 23 7.56 -9.18 10.47
CA ASP A 23 8.66 -8.57 9.72
C ASP A 23 8.64 -7.02 9.74
N ILE A 24 7.61 -6.41 10.34
CA ILE A 24 7.53 -4.95 10.49
C ILE A 24 8.58 -4.51 11.52
N ARG A 25 9.71 -3.96 11.07
CA ARG A 25 10.77 -3.47 11.97
C ARG A 25 10.49 -2.07 12.51
N GLN A 26 9.90 -1.20 11.69
CA GLN A 26 9.52 0.15 12.09
C GLN A 26 8.30 0.63 11.31
N LEU A 27 7.14 0.73 11.97
CA LEU A 27 5.93 1.31 11.38
C LEU A 27 6.14 2.82 11.15
N LEU A 28 5.84 3.28 9.95
CA LEU A 28 5.89 4.68 9.55
C LEU A 28 4.50 5.30 9.47
N PHE A 29 3.54 4.55 8.92
CA PHE A 29 2.20 5.04 8.66
C PHE A 29 1.19 3.90 8.76
N SER A 30 0.01 4.20 9.26
CA SER A 30 -1.17 3.35 9.11
C SER A 30 -2.42 4.18 9.00
N ILE A 31 -3.35 3.74 8.16
CA ILE A 31 -4.67 4.32 8.06
C ILE A 31 -5.70 3.25 7.69
N ARG A 32 -6.83 3.21 8.40
CA ARG A 32 -7.95 2.31 8.17
C ARG A 32 -8.93 2.92 7.16
N SER A 33 -9.62 2.07 6.39
CA SER A 33 -10.64 2.53 5.45
C SER A 33 -11.82 3.15 6.21
N GLY A 34 -12.51 4.11 5.58
CA GLY A 34 -13.70 4.73 6.16
C GLY A 34 -13.48 5.64 7.38
N VAL A 35 -12.25 5.94 7.76
CA VAL A 35 -11.95 6.88 8.87
C VAL A 35 -12.19 8.35 8.51
N ASN A 36 -12.57 8.65 7.26
CA ASN A 36 -12.84 10.00 6.75
C ASN A 36 -11.66 10.98 6.98
N VAL A 37 -10.44 10.47 6.83
CA VAL A 37 -9.19 11.23 6.84
C VAL A 37 -8.45 10.91 5.56
N SER A 38 -7.95 11.92 4.86
CA SER A 38 -7.16 11.77 3.62
C SER A 38 -5.81 11.10 3.90
N PRO A 39 -5.54 9.88 3.38
CA PRO A 39 -4.24 9.23 3.51
C PRO A 39 -3.07 10.08 3.00
N LEU A 40 -3.21 10.77 1.87
CA LEU A 40 -2.17 11.64 1.33
C LEU A 40 -1.88 12.84 2.22
N GLN A 41 -2.92 13.53 2.70
CA GLN A 41 -2.73 14.69 3.59
C GLN A 41 -2.13 14.26 4.93
N GLU A 42 -2.57 13.14 5.50
CA GLU A 42 -1.98 12.63 6.73
C GLU A 42 -0.52 12.21 6.50
N TRP A 43 -0.20 11.53 5.40
CA TRP A 43 1.18 11.17 5.06
C TRP A 43 2.11 12.40 4.96
N LEU A 44 1.72 13.39 4.14
CA LEU A 44 2.56 14.56 3.85
C LEU A 44 2.60 15.59 4.98
N HIS A 45 1.47 15.81 5.65
CA HIS A 45 1.24 16.98 6.52
C HIS A 45 0.58 16.66 7.86
N GLY A 46 0.26 15.39 8.11
CA GLY A 46 -0.33 14.94 9.36
C GLY A 46 0.53 15.26 10.58
N ARG A 47 -0.11 15.41 11.74
CA ARG A 47 0.60 15.66 12.99
C ARG A 47 1.14 14.34 13.51
N SER A 48 2.44 14.27 13.74
CA SER A 48 3.07 13.10 14.34
C SER A 48 2.48 12.80 15.72
N GLN A 49 1.90 11.62 15.87
CA GLN A 49 1.14 11.28 17.07
C GLN A 49 1.95 10.44 18.06
N TYR A 50 3.00 9.75 17.60
CA TYR A 50 3.69 8.75 18.42
C TYR A 50 5.18 8.57 18.09
N TYR A 51 5.96 8.21 19.11
CA TYR A 51 7.36 7.76 19.01
C TYR A 51 7.43 6.27 19.39
N GLY A 52 7.78 5.38 18.45
CA GLY A 52 8.12 3.98 18.75
C GLY A 52 7.61 2.93 17.75
N SER A 53 8.00 1.67 17.96
CA SER A 53 7.55 0.48 17.23
C SER A 53 6.41 -0.20 18.00
N ARG A 54 5.17 0.29 17.90
CA ARG A 54 4.04 -0.43 18.51
C ARG A 54 3.49 -1.44 17.51
N LEU A 55 3.74 -2.72 17.76
CA LEU A 55 3.24 -3.86 16.98
C LEU A 55 2.10 -4.60 17.68
N ASP A 56 1.81 -4.29 18.95
CA ASP A 56 0.79 -5.03 19.72
C ASP A 56 -0.63 -4.85 19.12
N ALA A 57 -0.89 -3.68 18.53
CA ALA A 57 -2.05 -3.40 17.69
C ALA A 57 -1.74 -2.20 16.76
N ILE A 58 -1.97 -2.33 15.46
CA ILE A 58 -1.76 -1.25 14.49
C ILE A 58 -2.94 -0.27 14.59
N PRO A 59 -2.71 1.01 14.97
CA PRO A 59 -3.80 1.97 15.14
C PRO A 59 -4.53 2.29 13.83
N ASP A 60 -5.80 2.67 13.94
CA ASP A 60 -6.65 3.08 12.81
C ASP A 60 -6.07 4.26 12.04
N VAL A 61 -5.43 5.20 12.74
CA VAL A 61 -4.65 6.27 12.14
C VAL A 61 -3.36 6.41 12.94
N TYR A 62 -2.23 6.30 12.25
CA TYR A 62 -0.91 6.43 12.83
C TYR A 62 0.03 7.10 11.84
N ARG A 63 0.74 8.12 12.32
CA ARG A 63 1.82 8.77 11.59
C ARG A 63 3.04 8.91 12.49
N SER A 64 4.13 8.27 12.09
CA SER A 64 5.40 8.31 12.82
C SER A 64 6.02 9.70 12.75
N SER A 65 6.58 10.18 13.86
CA SER A 65 7.47 11.35 13.89
C SER A 65 8.68 11.22 12.97
N MET A 66 8.96 10.00 12.48
CA MET A 66 9.98 9.79 11.48
C MET A 66 9.73 10.55 10.18
N LEU A 67 8.47 10.73 9.81
CA LEU A 67 8.10 11.36 8.56
C LEU A 67 8.33 12.89 8.56
N ASP A 68 8.47 13.54 9.72
CA ASP A 68 8.73 14.99 9.81
C ASP A 68 10.14 15.39 9.35
N ASP A 69 11.10 14.48 9.48
CA ASP A 69 12.49 14.67 9.09
C ASP A 69 13.01 13.37 8.48
N PHE A 70 12.29 12.90 7.47
CA PHE A 70 12.39 11.54 6.97
C PHE A 70 13.81 11.18 6.52
N ASN A 71 14.42 12.02 5.70
CA ASN A 71 15.78 11.79 5.21
C ASN A 71 16.81 11.67 6.33
N SER A 72 16.76 12.56 7.32
CA SER A 72 17.73 12.55 8.42
C SER A 72 17.49 11.36 9.34
N ARG A 73 16.24 11.05 9.65
CA ARG A 73 15.88 9.94 10.54
C ARG A 73 16.12 8.58 9.91
N LEU A 74 15.95 8.43 8.60
CA LEU A 74 16.34 7.21 7.86
C LEU A 74 17.83 6.86 8.06
N LYS A 75 18.70 7.83 8.34
CA LYS A 75 20.14 7.59 8.60
C LYS A 75 20.40 6.90 9.93
N LEU A 76 19.44 6.94 10.87
CA LEU A 76 19.53 6.26 12.16
C LEU A 76 19.26 4.75 12.01
N PHE A 77 18.56 4.34 10.95
CA PHE A 77 18.16 2.96 10.68
C PHE A 77 18.96 2.35 9.52
N LYS A 78 20.30 2.39 9.59
CA LYS A 78 21.20 2.01 8.47
C LYS A 78 21.04 0.57 7.98
N SER A 79 20.55 -0.34 8.83
CA SER A 79 20.32 -1.74 8.47
C SER A 79 18.99 -1.97 7.75
N LEU A 80 18.03 -1.05 7.86
CA LEU A 80 16.71 -1.17 7.23
C LEU A 80 16.76 -0.50 5.86
N ASN A 81 16.81 -1.31 4.81
CA ASN A 81 17.02 -0.84 3.43
C ASN A 81 15.79 -0.97 2.55
N LEU A 82 14.70 -1.48 3.11
CA LEU A 82 13.44 -1.66 2.40
C LEU A 82 12.36 -0.79 3.04
N ILE A 83 11.56 -0.16 2.19
CA ILE A 83 10.25 0.37 2.58
C ILE A 83 9.20 -0.50 1.95
N VAL A 84 8.23 -0.94 2.75
CA VAL A 84 7.07 -1.69 2.26
C VAL A 84 5.84 -0.83 2.50
N VAL A 85 5.00 -0.75 1.47
CA VAL A 85 3.61 -0.37 1.64
C VAL A 85 2.74 -1.59 1.40
N ALA A 86 1.79 -1.81 2.30
CA ALA A 86 0.96 -3.01 2.30
C ALA A 86 -0.50 -2.68 2.62
N MET A 87 -1.38 -3.45 2.00
CA MET A 87 -2.82 -3.47 2.23
C MET A 87 -3.15 -4.68 3.10
N LEU A 88 -3.88 -4.45 4.18
CA LEU A 88 -4.29 -5.48 5.14
C LEU A 88 -5.79 -5.72 5.00
N LYS A 89 -6.18 -6.99 5.02
CA LYS A 89 -7.58 -7.43 5.14
C LYS A 89 -7.66 -8.46 6.24
N SER A 90 -8.50 -8.22 7.24
CA SER A 90 -8.56 -9.06 8.45
C SER A 90 -7.17 -9.32 9.05
N GLU A 91 -6.39 -8.23 9.19
CA GLU A 91 -5.01 -8.22 9.73
C GLU A 91 -3.95 -8.96 8.89
N GLN A 92 -4.31 -9.50 7.73
CA GLN A 92 -3.37 -10.17 6.83
C GLN A 92 -2.97 -9.29 5.66
N ILE A 93 -1.69 -9.29 5.30
CA ILE A 93 -1.20 -8.61 4.08
C ILE A 93 -1.79 -9.31 2.85
N VAL A 94 -2.63 -8.59 2.10
CA VAL A 94 -3.27 -9.08 0.86
C VAL A 94 -2.66 -8.50 -0.41
N ALA A 95 -2.04 -7.33 -0.32
CA ALA A 95 -1.23 -6.74 -1.38
C ALA A 95 -0.08 -5.95 -0.78
N SER A 96 1.06 -5.92 -1.45
CA SER A 96 2.21 -5.13 -0.99
C SER A 96 3.15 -4.79 -2.13
N ALA A 97 3.87 -3.68 -1.97
CA ALA A 97 5.00 -3.31 -2.81
C ALA A 97 6.21 -2.96 -1.94
N THR A 98 7.35 -3.57 -2.27
CA THR A 98 8.62 -3.43 -1.55
C THR A 98 9.58 -2.61 -2.40
N PHE A 99 10.17 -1.59 -1.77
CA PHE A 99 11.05 -0.62 -2.40
C PHE A 99 12.42 -0.65 -1.75
N ASN A 100 13.47 -0.73 -2.56
CA ASN A 100 14.84 -0.63 -2.07
C ASN A 100 15.30 0.84 -2.02
N ILE A 101 15.65 1.27 -0.81
CA ILE A 101 16.13 2.63 -0.50
C ILE A 101 17.64 2.67 -0.18
N SER A 102 18.37 1.58 -0.42
CA SER A 102 19.82 1.54 -0.16
C SER A 102 20.60 2.47 -1.09
N ASP A 103 20.21 2.52 -2.38
CA ASP A 103 20.85 3.41 -3.35
C ASP A 103 20.37 4.85 -3.17
N ARG A 104 21.32 5.78 -3.22
CA ARG A 104 21.13 7.22 -2.99
C ARG A 104 20.24 7.49 -1.78
N ARG A 105 20.45 6.76 -0.67
CA ARG A 105 19.62 6.84 0.55
C ARG A 105 19.47 8.28 1.08
N ASN A 106 20.51 9.09 0.92
CA ASN A 106 20.53 10.51 1.30
C ASN A 106 19.66 11.41 0.42
N GLN A 107 19.08 10.90 -0.67
CA GLN A 107 18.14 11.60 -1.53
C GLN A 107 16.70 11.11 -1.32
N VAL A 108 16.49 10.11 -0.46
CA VAL A 108 15.16 9.57 -0.19
C VAL A 108 14.33 10.59 0.59
N ASP A 109 13.12 10.89 0.09
CA ASP A 109 12.14 11.79 0.70
C ASP A 109 10.77 11.10 0.83
N LEU A 110 9.73 11.84 1.24
CA LEU A 110 8.39 11.30 1.52
C LEU A 110 7.65 10.76 0.29
N VAL A 111 8.10 11.08 -0.92
CA VAL A 111 7.41 10.72 -2.17
C VAL A 111 8.28 9.80 -3.03
N ASN A 112 9.57 10.13 -3.19
CA ASN A 112 10.45 9.48 -4.15
C ASN A 112 10.94 8.08 -3.73
N TRP A 113 10.71 7.66 -2.49
CA TRP A 113 10.96 6.28 -2.06
C TRP A 113 10.04 5.31 -2.81
N PHE A 114 8.84 5.78 -3.15
CA PHE A 114 7.80 5.09 -3.88
C PHE A 114 7.97 5.35 -5.38
N ALA A 115 9.13 4.98 -5.93
CA ALA A 115 9.46 5.17 -7.33
C ALA A 115 9.58 3.82 -8.06
N PRO A 116 9.20 3.75 -9.35
CA PRO A 116 9.28 2.52 -10.15
C PRO A 116 10.66 1.86 -10.17
N ASP A 117 11.72 2.66 -10.21
CA ASP A 117 13.10 2.20 -10.28
C ASP A 117 13.57 1.54 -8.98
N ARG A 118 12.99 1.95 -7.84
CA ARG A 118 13.22 1.39 -6.51
C ARG A 118 12.41 0.12 -6.21
N LEU A 119 11.38 -0.19 -7.00
CA LEU A 119 10.55 -1.37 -6.80
C LEU A 119 11.36 -2.67 -6.97
N VAL A 120 11.27 -3.57 -5.98
CA VAL A 120 12.00 -4.85 -5.99
C VAL A 120 11.10 -6.08 -5.81
N ASP A 121 9.93 -5.94 -5.20
CA ASP A 121 8.98 -7.04 -5.03
C ASP A 121 7.54 -6.53 -4.91
N THR A 122 6.57 -7.33 -5.36
CA THR A 122 5.14 -7.06 -5.18
C THR A 122 4.33 -8.33 -4.97
N LYS A 123 3.20 -8.18 -4.26
CA LYS A 123 2.23 -9.26 -3.98
C LYS A 123 0.81 -8.77 -4.24
N PRO A 124 -0.12 -9.65 -4.68
CA PRO A 124 0.02 -11.12 -4.76
C PRO A 124 0.71 -11.65 -6.02
N PHE A 125 1.07 -10.76 -6.96
CA PHE A 125 1.82 -11.10 -8.16
C PHE A 125 2.92 -10.07 -8.39
N TRP A 126 3.93 -10.45 -9.17
CA TRP A 126 4.96 -9.53 -9.61
C TRP A 126 4.42 -8.62 -10.71
N ILE A 127 4.29 -7.31 -10.42
CA ILE A 127 3.81 -6.34 -11.41
C ILE A 127 4.90 -5.96 -12.42
N GLY A 128 6.16 -6.28 -12.14
CA GLY A 128 7.28 -5.89 -12.99
C GLY A 128 7.68 -4.43 -12.84
N LYS A 129 8.80 -4.06 -13.46
CA LYS A 129 9.07 -2.67 -13.84
C LYS A 129 8.47 -2.48 -15.24
N GLY A 130 7.60 -1.49 -15.43
CA GLY A 130 6.88 -1.30 -16.69
C GLY A 130 6.57 0.16 -17.00
N PRO A 131 5.98 0.47 -18.17
CA PRO A 131 5.53 1.80 -18.51
C PRO A 131 4.25 2.11 -17.73
N PHE A 132 4.41 2.33 -16.42
CA PHE A 132 3.32 2.78 -15.55
C PHE A 132 2.76 4.07 -16.12
N ILE A 133 1.43 4.15 -16.26
CA ILE A 133 0.80 5.43 -16.65
C ILE A 133 0.76 6.35 -15.44
N ASP A 134 0.65 5.77 -14.24
CA ASP A 134 0.79 6.50 -12.99
C ASP A 134 1.38 5.59 -11.90
N PHE A 135 2.34 6.14 -11.17
CA PHE A 135 3.08 5.49 -10.10
C PHE A 135 3.58 6.56 -9.13
N GLY A 136 3.00 6.64 -7.94
CA GLY A 136 3.37 7.67 -6.98
C GLY A 136 2.53 7.64 -5.72
N VAL A 137 3.06 8.25 -4.65
CA VAL A 137 2.27 8.50 -3.44
C VAL A 137 1.11 9.44 -3.74
N GLU A 138 1.36 10.50 -4.51
CA GLU A 138 0.33 11.44 -4.94
C GLU A 138 -0.60 10.83 -6.01
N GLY A 139 -0.08 9.88 -6.80
CA GLY A 139 -0.84 9.15 -7.81
C GLY A 139 -1.59 10.05 -8.79
N PHE A 140 -2.81 9.66 -9.11
CA PHE A 140 -3.65 10.33 -10.11
C PHE A 140 -4.54 11.39 -9.47
N GLN A 141 -4.32 12.64 -9.87
CA GLN A 141 -5.06 13.81 -9.41
C GLN A 141 -5.80 14.45 -10.59
N TRP A 142 -7.12 14.32 -10.63
CA TRP A 142 -7.96 14.95 -11.66
C TRP A 142 -8.80 16.09 -11.06
N PRO A 143 -8.53 17.36 -11.44
CA PRO A 143 -9.23 18.50 -10.86
C PRO A 143 -10.70 18.54 -11.28
N SER A 144 -11.55 19.03 -10.36
CA SER A 144 -13.00 19.12 -10.51
C SER A 144 -13.46 20.16 -11.55
N ASP A 145 -12.57 21.03 -12.02
CA ASP A 145 -12.85 22.08 -13.01
C ASP A 145 -12.99 21.54 -14.46
N LYS A 146 -12.58 20.30 -14.71
CA LYS A 146 -12.80 19.60 -16.00
C LYS A 146 -14.18 18.96 -16.02
N GLN A 147 -15.19 19.82 -16.15
CA GLN A 147 -16.61 19.48 -16.24
C GLN A 147 -16.89 18.61 -17.48
N HIS A 148 -16.94 17.28 -17.30
CA HIS A 148 -17.25 16.34 -18.38
C HIS A 148 -18.51 15.48 -18.17
N ARG A 149 -19.44 15.88 -17.29
CA ARG A 149 -20.91 15.56 -17.28
C ARG A 149 -21.51 15.65 -15.87
N GLY A 150 -21.77 16.83 -15.30
CA GLY A 150 -22.60 16.99 -14.09
C GLY A 150 -22.16 16.25 -12.82
N ASP A 151 -21.76 17.00 -11.78
CA ASP A 151 -21.55 16.54 -10.41
C ASP A 151 -20.49 15.43 -10.18
N TRP A 152 -19.30 15.57 -10.75
CA TRP A 152 -18.16 14.71 -10.40
C TRP A 152 -17.34 15.35 -9.28
N ALA A 153 -17.08 14.57 -8.22
CA ALA A 153 -16.06 14.90 -7.23
C ALA A 153 -14.66 14.89 -7.87
N THR A 154 -13.71 15.60 -7.27
CA THR A 154 -12.28 15.46 -7.60
C THR A 154 -11.91 13.98 -7.56
N ILE A 155 -11.35 13.44 -8.65
CA ILE A 155 -10.87 12.05 -8.63
C ILE A 155 -9.43 12.10 -8.13
N THR A 156 -9.24 11.63 -6.91
CA THR A 156 -7.94 11.63 -6.24
C THR A 156 -7.61 10.21 -5.83
N ARG A 157 -6.67 9.61 -6.57
CA ARG A 157 -6.16 8.27 -6.32
C ARG A 157 -4.71 8.35 -5.87
N THR A 158 -4.39 7.82 -4.69
CA THR A 158 -3.07 7.96 -4.06
C THR A 158 -2.46 6.59 -3.77
N PHE A 159 -1.19 6.56 -3.35
CA PHE A 159 -0.40 5.33 -3.14
C PHE A 159 -0.54 4.34 -4.31
N TYR A 160 -0.31 4.88 -5.50
CA TYR A 160 -0.84 4.35 -6.74
C TYR A 160 0.22 3.57 -7.51
N ILE A 161 -0.07 2.33 -7.91
CA ILE A 161 0.81 1.53 -8.78
C ILE A 161 -0.02 0.98 -9.95
N HIS A 162 -0.06 1.68 -11.08
CA HIS A 162 -0.94 1.32 -12.21
C HIS A 162 -0.20 1.19 -13.54
N LYS A 163 -0.51 0.11 -14.27
CA LYS A 163 0.01 -0.16 -15.62
C LYS A 163 -0.75 0.59 -16.71
N GLY A 164 -2.01 0.97 -16.49
CA GLY A 164 -2.78 1.66 -17.54
C GLY A 164 -4.07 2.35 -17.12
N HIS A 165 -4.15 3.68 -17.32
CA HIS A 165 -5.42 4.41 -17.45
C HIS A 165 -6.00 4.22 -18.85
N ARG A 166 -6.73 3.13 -19.04
CA ARG A 166 -7.49 2.89 -20.28
C ARG A 166 -8.98 3.06 -19.98
N THR A 167 -9.83 2.24 -20.58
CA THR A 167 -11.25 2.19 -20.19
C THR A 167 -11.38 1.46 -18.86
N CYS A 168 -12.50 1.60 -18.16
CA CYS A 168 -12.72 0.91 -16.88
C CYS A 168 -12.56 -0.62 -16.96
N GLN A 169 -12.80 -1.20 -18.14
CA GLN A 169 -12.64 -2.63 -18.41
C GLN A 169 -11.18 -3.08 -18.52
N THR A 170 -10.27 -2.13 -18.79
CA THR A 170 -8.85 -2.39 -19.05
C THR A 170 -7.92 -1.68 -18.07
N ASP A 171 -8.47 -0.91 -17.12
CA ASP A 171 -7.72 -0.35 -16.00
C ASP A 171 -7.12 -1.50 -15.17
N SER A 172 -5.82 -1.43 -14.93
CA SER A 172 -5.04 -2.49 -14.29
C SER A 172 -3.82 -1.92 -13.58
N GLY A 173 -3.41 -2.63 -12.53
CA GLY A 173 -2.34 -2.22 -11.64
C GLY A 173 -2.29 -3.15 -10.45
N LEU A 174 -1.55 -2.74 -9.42
CA LEU A 174 -1.43 -3.51 -8.18
C LEU A 174 -2.43 -3.02 -7.14
N MET A 175 -2.42 -1.72 -6.87
CA MET A 175 -3.16 -1.12 -5.76
C MET A 175 -3.29 0.40 -5.92
N GLY A 176 -4.24 0.94 -5.18
CA GLY A 176 -4.39 2.38 -4.97
C GLY A 176 -5.38 2.68 -3.86
N VAL A 177 -5.53 3.98 -3.59
CA VAL A 177 -6.39 4.52 -2.56
C VAL A 177 -7.30 5.56 -3.18
N ILE A 178 -8.61 5.42 -3.03
CA ILE A 178 -9.57 6.47 -3.39
C ILE A 178 -9.75 7.33 -2.13
N GLU A 179 -9.25 8.56 -2.18
CA GLU A 179 -9.25 9.47 -1.02
C GLU A 179 -10.64 10.00 -0.69
N GLU A 180 -11.37 10.45 -1.72
CA GLU A 180 -12.69 11.04 -1.62
C GLU A 180 -13.51 10.80 -2.90
N GLY A 181 -14.83 11.00 -2.78
CA GLY A 181 -15.71 11.06 -3.94
C GLY A 181 -16.09 9.71 -4.55
N LYS A 182 -16.77 9.80 -5.70
CA LYS A 182 -17.09 8.66 -6.56
C LYS A 182 -16.13 8.63 -7.74
N GLU A 183 -15.64 7.45 -8.05
CA GLU A 183 -14.79 7.22 -9.20
C GLU A 183 -15.61 7.10 -10.49
N TYR A 184 -14.94 7.31 -11.63
CA TYR A 184 -15.58 7.15 -12.95
C TYR A 184 -15.96 5.70 -13.28
N CYS A 185 -15.30 4.73 -12.64
CA CYS A 185 -15.47 3.33 -12.94
C CYS A 185 -16.34 2.61 -11.91
N ASP A 186 -17.39 1.96 -12.37
CA ASP A 186 -18.37 1.22 -11.56
C ASP A 186 -17.76 0.14 -10.64
N TRP A 187 -16.52 -0.31 -10.93
CA TRP A 187 -15.83 -1.25 -10.05
C TRP A 187 -15.58 -0.64 -8.65
N SER A 188 -15.47 0.68 -8.55
CA SER A 188 -15.29 1.40 -7.29
C SER A 188 -16.55 1.40 -6.42
N ASP A 189 -17.74 1.41 -7.02
CA ASP A 189 -19.03 1.39 -6.33
C ASP A 189 -19.26 0.06 -5.59
N LYS A 190 -18.44 -0.95 -5.87
CA LYS A 190 -18.42 -2.24 -5.16
C LYS A 190 -17.71 -2.15 -3.80
N ALA A 191 -17.02 -1.05 -3.52
CA ALA A 191 -16.29 -0.86 -2.28
C ALA A 191 -17.22 -0.84 -1.07
N PRO A 192 -16.87 -1.55 0.02
CA PRO A 192 -17.60 -1.42 1.26
C PRO A 192 -17.25 -0.10 1.96
N GLY A 193 -18.27 0.61 2.45
CA GLY A 193 -18.09 1.75 3.34
C GLY A 193 -17.89 3.10 2.64
N GLN A 194 -17.25 4.02 3.35
CA GLN A 194 -16.95 5.39 2.90
C GLN A 194 -15.44 5.54 2.66
N PRO A 195 -15.00 6.60 1.94
CA PRO A 195 -13.59 6.91 1.80
C PRO A 195 -12.84 7.14 3.14
N PRO A 196 -11.52 6.90 3.19
CA PRO A 196 -10.71 6.41 2.08
C PRO A 196 -10.99 4.92 1.80
N ILE A 197 -11.04 4.56 0.51
CA ILE A 197 -11.24 3.19 0.05
C ILE A 197 -9.90 2.64 -0.44
N PHE A 198 -9.51 1.48 0.07
CA PHE A 198 -8.29 0.80 -0.34
C PHE A 198 -8.63 -0.37 -1.24
N TYR A 199 -8.01 -0.41 -2.41
CA TYR A 199 -8.26 -1.45 -3.38
C TYR A 199 -6.97 -2.04 -3.94
N TYR A 200 -7.05 -3.29 -4.38
CA TYR A 200 -5.94 -4.00 -4.97
C TYR A 200 -6.41 -5.05 -5.98
N ALA A 201 -5.51 -5.47 -6.86
CA ALA A 201 -5.72 -6.57 -7.78
C ALA A 201 -5.25 -7.90 -7.16
N LYS A 202 -6.09 -8.93 -7.22
CA LYS A 202 -5.76 -10.29 -6.73
C LYS A 202 -4.82 -11.07 -7.66
N ASN A 203 -4.68 -10.65 -8.92
CA ASN A 203 -3.82 -11.23 -9.94
C ASN A 203 -3.49 -10.17 -11.01
N ASP A 204 -2.53 -10.46 -11.90
CA ASP A 204 -2.10 -9.52 -12.97
C ASP A 204 -3.16 -9.44 -14.09
N ALA A 205 -4.30 -8.82 -13.79
CA ALA A 205 -5.43 -8.63 -14.69
C ALA A 205 -6.10 -7.26 -14.47
N SER A 206 -7.20 -6.98 -15.18
CA SER A 206 -7.97 -5.75 -14.98
C SER A 206 -8.62 -5.71 -13.61
N TYR A 207 -8.85 -4.51 -13.07
CA TYR A 207 -9.58 -4.36 -11.81
C TYR A 207 -10.98 -4.94 -11.91
N GLU A 208 -11.69 -4.75 -13.01
CA GLU A 208 -13.03 -5.33 -13.18
C GLU A 208 -13.09 -6.84 -12.90
N SER A 209 -12.03 -7.59 -13.24
CA SER A 209 -11.95 -9.05 -13.08
C SER A 209 -11.22 -9.52 -11.81
N SER A 210 -10.36 -8.68 -11.22
CA SER A 210 -9.43 -9.09 -10.16
C SER A 210 -9.52 -8.26 -8.88
N LEU A 211 -10.35 -7.22 -8.85
CA LEU A 211 -10.49 -6.30 -7.73
C LEU A 211 -10.89 -6.99 -6.43
N ASP A 212 -10.29 -6.53 -5.35
CA ASP A 212 -10.76 -6.70 -3.99
C ASP A 212 -10.39 -5.46 -3.17
N PHE A 213 -10.93 -5.36 -1.96
CA PHE A 213 -10.78 -4.22 -1.06
C PHE A 213 -10.09 -4.64 0.23
N ALA A 214 -9.35 -3.69 0.81
CA ALA A 214 -8.60 -3.86 2.04
C ALA A 214 -9.16 -2.97 3.16
N ASP A 215 -8.90 -3.37 4.40
CA ASP A 215 -9.36 -2.69 5.60
C ASP A 215 -8.36 -1.61 6.03
N GLN A 216 -7.07 -1.78 5.75
CA GLN A 216 -6.03 -0.90 6.29
C GLN A 216 -4.83 -0.80 5.35
N LEU A 217 -4.31 0.41 5.18
CA LEU A 217 -3.02 0.67 4.54
C LEU A 217 -1.96 0.84 5.62
N ILE A 218 -0.79 0.24 5.43
CA ILE A 218 0.39 0.47 6.27
C ILE A 218 1.62 0.77 5.43
N VAL A 219 2.54 1.55 5.98
CA VAL A 219 3.90 1.76 5.45
C VAL A 219 4.91 1.51 6.56
N TYR A 220 5.94 0.73 6.29
CA TYR A 220 6.96 0.38 7.27
C TYR A 220 8.35 0.16 6.68
N LEU A 221 9.38 0.26 7.53
CA LEU A 221 10.75 -0.12 7.20
C LEU A 221 11.01 -1.57 7.60
N LYS A 222 11.84 -2.25 6.80
CA LYS A 222 12.45 -3.54 7.14
C LYS A 222 13.89 -3.69 6.63
#